data_AF-A0A7J6MP38-F1
#
_entry.id   AF-A0A7J6MP38-F1
#
_cell.length_a   1.000
_cell.length_b   1.000
_cell.length_c   1.000
_cell.angle_alpha   90.00
_cell.angle_beta   90.00
_cell.angle_gamma   90.00
#
_symmetry.space_group_name_H-M   'P 1'
#
loop_
_entity.id
_entity.type
_entity.pdbx_description
1 polymer ?
#
loop_
_entity_poly.entity_id
_entity_poly.type
_entity_poly.pdbx_seq_one_letter_code
_entity_poly.pdbx_strand_id
1 'polypeptide(L)'
;MFYLSPIALTRIPREMVFAMARGSYGRTKKCFRLAIGRVMHDLMRSYIARQKRSRIHRCHWIARLNAASREYNMPYAHFINGVRTGDMMLSRRVLTTLAETEPITFKAVLDESKRYWKVEPSRIRDVRGV
;
A
#
# COMPACT_ATOMS: atom_id res chain seq x y z
N MET A 1 11.82 26.68 -6.58
CA MET A 1 12.14 25.89 -7.79
C MET A 1 13.60 25.50 -7.68
N PHE A 2 13.90 24.21 -7.51
CA PHE A 2 15.27 23.72 -7.26
C PHE A 2 16.13 23.92 -8.52
N TYR A 3 16.71 25.11 -8.66
CA TYR A 3 17.63 25.41 -9.74
C TYR A 3 19.01 24.89 -9.33
N LEU A 4 19.37 23.71 -9.84
CA LEU A 4 20.78 23.39 -10.02
C LEU A 4 21.41 24.54 -10.79
N SER A 5 22.48 25.12 -10.26
CA SER A 5 23.15 26.22 -10.95
C SER A 5 23.60 25.77 -12.35
N PRO A 6 23.69 26.67 -13.34
CA PRO A 6 24.14 26.34 -14.69
C PRO A 6 25.49 25.60 -14.71
N ILE A 7 26.36 25.88 -13.73
CA ILE A 7 27.68 25.27 -13.53
C ILE A 7 27.59 23.80 -13.05
N ALA A 8 26.55 23.45 -12.28
CA ALA A 8 26.35 22.05 -11.86
C ALA A 8 25.82 21.19 -13.01
N LEU A 9 25.05 21.78 -13.93
CA LEU A 9 24.50 21.13 -15.13
C LEU A 9 25.56 20.75 -16.16
N THR A 10 26.66 21.51 -16.26
CA THR A 10 27.76 21.25 -17.21
C THR A 10 28.67 20.10 -16.77
N ARG A 11 28.71 19.79 -15.46
CA ARG A 11 29.56 18.72 -14.89
C ARG A 11 28.95 17.33 -14.98
N ILE A 12 27.65 17.21 -15.26
CA ILE A 12 26.98 15.91 -15.33
C ILE A 12 27.22 15.29 -16.71
N PRO A 13 27.79 14.08 -16.80
CA PRO A 13 28.04 13.44 -18.08
C PRO A 13 26.72 13.12 -18.79
N ARG A 14 26.61 13.54 -20.06
CA ARG A 14 25.41 13.37 -20.88
C ARG A 14 25.00 11.91 -21.02
N GLU A 15 25.98 11.03 -21.16
CA GLU A 15 25.78 9.59 -21.31
C GLU A 15 25.08 8.97 -20.10
N MET A 16 25.46 9.38 -18.88
CA MET A 16 24.81 8.92 -17.65
C MET A 16 23.34 9.34 -17.59
N VAL A 17 23.04 10.61 -17.94
CA VAL A 17 21.66 11.12 -17.96
C VAL A 17 20.84 10.38 -19.01
N PHE A 18 21.39 10.16 -20.20
CA PHE A 18 20.70 9.38 -21.22
C PHE A 18 20.53 7.93 -20.81
N ALA A 19 21.52 7.31 -20.17
CA ALA A 19 21.44 5.95 -19.65
C ALA A 19 20.31 5.78 -18.63
N MET A 20 20.11 6.77 -17.75
CA MET A 20 19.00 6.82 -16.79
C MET A 20 17.66 7.15 -17.46
N ALA A 21 17.67 8.00 -18.49
CA ALA A 21 16.47 8.37 -19.25
C ALA A 21 16.04 7.30 -20.27
N ARG A 22 16.82 6.23 -20.47
CA ARG A 22 16.45 5.12 -21.37
C ARG A 22 15.07 4.57 -20.99
N GLY A 23 14.25 4.30 -22.01
CA GLY A 23 12.86 3.88 -21.83
C GLY A 23 11.87 5.03 -21.60
N SER A 24 12.33 6.28 -21.42
CA SER A 24 11.44 7.44 -21.37
C SER A 24 10.72 7.67 -22.71
N TYR A 25 9.48 8.12 -22.64
CA TYR A 25 8.67 8.39 -23.81
C TYR A 25 9.04 9.71 -24.52
N GLY A 26 8.86 9.74 -25.85
CA GLY A 26 8.99 10.96 -26.67
C GLY A 26 10.41 11.52 -26.79
N ARG A 27 10.53 12.86 -26.79
CA ARG A 27 11.79 13.61 -26.96
C ARG A 27 12.72 13.54 -25.74
N THR A 28 12.20 13.14 -24.59
CA THR A 28 12.91 13.12 -23.31
C THR A 28 14.10 12.16 -23.30
N LYS A 29 14.06 11.09 -24.09
CA LYS A 29 15.20 10.16 -24.25
C LYS A 29 16.29 10.67 -25.21
N LYS A 30 16.03 11.72 -25.99
CA LYS A 30 16.94 12.25 -27.03
C LYS A 30 17.48 13.65 -26.70
N CYS A 31 16.69 14.50 -26.05
CA CYS A 31 17.05 15.89 -25.76
C CYS A 31 17.56 16.04 -24.32
N PHE A 32 18.85 16.36 -24.14
CA PHE A 32 19.51 16.44 -22.83
C PHE A 32 18.79 17.36 -21.82
N ARG A 33 18.37 18.56 -22.26
CA ARG A 33 17.65 19.52 -21.41
C ARG A 33 16.32 18.98 -20.87
N LEU A 34 15.63 18.15 -21.64
CA LEU A 34 14.39 17.50 -21.21
C LEU A 34 14.70 16.26 -20.35
N ALA A 35 15.73 15.50 -20.74
CA ALA A 35 16.17 14.28 -20.06
C ALA A 35 16.53 14.55 -18.60
N ILE A 36 17.30 15.61 -18.32
CA ILE A 36 17.75 15.90 -16.96
C ILE A 36 16.58 16.23 -16.01
N GLY A 37 15.64 17.07 -16.46
CA GLY A 37 14.44 17.39 -15.66
C GLY A 37 13.60 16.15 -15.39
N ARG A 38 13.47 15.27 -16.38
CA ARG A 38 12.77 13.99 -16.21
C ARG A 38 13.47 13.07 -15.21
N VAL A 39 14.77 12.84 -15.37
CA VAL A 39 15.56 11.97 -14.49
C VAL A 39 15.48 12.46 -13.04
N MET A 40 15.57 13.77 -12.81
CA MET A 40 15.41 14.33 -11.46
C MET A 40 14.03 14.02 -10.86
N HIS A 41 12.95 14.22 -11.63
CA HIS A 41 11.60 13.90 -11.17
C HIS A 41 11.41 12.41 -10.92
N ASP A 42 11.95 11.56 -11.80
CA ASP A 42 11.84 10.11 -11.67
C ASP A 42 12.61 9.59 -10.44
N LEU A 43 13.79 10.14 -10.14
CA LEU A 43 14.54 9.84 -8.92
C LEU A 43 13.79 10.26 -7.65
N MET A 44 13.25 11.48 -7.64
CA MET A 44 12.42 11.98 -6.53
C MET A 44 11.19 11.09 -6.32
N ARG A 45 10.49 10.74 -7.40
CA ARG A 45 9.33 9.84 -7.36
C ARG A 45 9.72 8.44 -6.88
N SER A 46 10.87 7.91 -7.31
CA SER A 46 11.39 6.62 -6.86
C SER A 46 11.64 6.61 -5.35
N TYR A 47 12.23 7.67 -4.82
CA TYR A 47 12.43 7.83 -3.37
C TYR A 47 11.09 7.85 -2.61
N ILE A 48 10.15 8.69 -3.04
CA ILE A 48 8.80 8.78 -2.44
C ILE A 48 8.06 7.44 -2.55
N ALA A 49 8.18 6.74 -3.69
CA ALA A 49 7.53 5.44 -3.91
C ALA A 49 8.07 4.35 -2.97
N ARG A 50 9.38 4.33 -2.71
CA ARG A 50 9.98 3.40 -1.73
C ARG A 50 9.42 3.63 -0.33
N GLN A 51 9.32 4.89 0.10
CA GLN A 51 8.71 5.23 1.39
C GLN A 51 7.22 4.84 1.46
N LYS A 52 6.48 5.03 0.36
CA LYS A 52 5.04 4.71 0.30
C LYS A 52 4.74 3.23 0.08
N ARG A 53 5.71 2.40 -0.30
CA ARG A 53 5.53 0.97 -0.62
C ARG A 53 4.77 0.23 0.48
N SER A 54 5.18 0.35 1.74
CA SER A 54 4.50 -0.34 2.85
C SER A 54 3.03 0.06 3.00
N ARG A 55 2.70 1.33 2.73
CA ARG A 55 1.32 1.84 2.80
C ARG A 55 0.46 1.29 1.66
N ILE A 56 1.00 1.25 0.45
CA ILE A 56 0.30 0.71 -0.73
C ILE A 56 0.01 -0.78 -0.53
N HIS A 57 1.01 -1.54 -0.08
CA HIS A 57 0.85 -2.98 0.22
C HIS A 57 -0.21 -3.21 1.30
N ARG A 58 -0.18 -2.41 2.39
CA ARG A 58 -1.20 -2.49 3.44
C ARG A 58 -2.60 -2.18 2.91
N CYS A 59 -2.76 -1.15 2.07
CA CYS A 59 -4.05 -0.82 1.45
C CYS A 59 -4.59 -2.01 0.66
N HIS A 60 -3.73 -2.62 -0.15
CA HIS A 60 -4.08 -3.79 -0.93
C HIS A 60 -4.48 -4.99 -0.07
N TRP A 61 -3.73 -5.26 1.00
CA TRP A 61 -4.07 -6.35 1.91
C TRP A 61 -5.40 -6.14 2.62
N ILE A 62 -5.71 -4.90 3.00
CA ILE A 62 -7.02 -4.55 3.58
C ILE A 62 -8.13 -4.79 2.57
N ALA A 63 -7.96 -4.36 1.31
CA ALA A 63 -8.97 -4.55 0.28
C ALA A 63 -9.28 -6.03 0.04
N ARG A 64 -8.23 -6.87 -0.04
CA ARG A 64 -8.36 -8.31 -0.21
C ARG A 64 -9.01 -8.99 0.98
N LEU A 65 -8.54 -8.70 2.20
CA LEU A 65 -9.16 -9.25 3.41
C LEU A 65 -10.60 -8.83 3.57
N ASN A 66 -10.94 -7.60 3.18
CA ASN A 66 -12.32 -7.13 3.24
C ASN A 66 -13.24 -7.89 2.27
N ALA A 67 -12.75 -8.27 1.09
CA ALA A 67 -13.49 -9.15 0.19
C ALA A 67 -13.68 -10.55 0.83
N ALA A 68 -12.58 -11.17 1.26
CA ALA A 68 -12.61 -12.52 1.84
C ALA A 68 -13.46 -12.62 3.12
N SER A 69 -13.34 -11.67 4.06
CA SER A 69 -14.13 -11.69 5.30
C SER A 69 -15.64 -11.50 5.04
N ARG A 70 -16.01 -10.76 3.98
CA ARG A 70 -17.41 -10.55 3.61
C ARG A 70 -18.09 -11.81 3.11
N GLU A 71 -17.38 -12.72 2.46
CA GLU A 71 -17.91 -14.03 2.05
C GLU A 71 -18.39 -14.84 3.27
N TYR A 72 -17.78 -14.63 4.44
CA TYR A 72 -18.15 -15.25 5.71
C TYR A 72 -19.02 -14.34 6.61
N ASN A 73 -19.68 -13.33 6.02
CA ASN A 73 -20.56 -12.38 6.68
C ASN A 73 -19.93 -11.61 7.86
N MET A 74 -18.61 -11.38 7.83
CA MET A 74 -17.91 -10.60 8.85
C MET A 74 -17.24 -9.39 8.22
N PRO A 75 -17.49 -8.16 8.69
CA PRO A 75 -16.78 -6.99 8.17
C PRO A 75 -15.34 -6.98 8.69
N TYR A 76 -14.42 -6.54 7.85
CA TYR A 76 -12.98 -6.49 8.14
C TYR A 76 -12.62 -5.83 9.48
N ALA A 77 -13.34 -4.76 9.87
CA ALA A 77 -13.08 -4.05 11.12
C ALA A 77 -13.30 -4.94 12.36
N HIS A 78 -14.34 -5.78 12.34
CA HIS A 78 -14.65 -6.71 13.42
C HIS A 78 -13.65 -7.86 13.44
N PHE A 79 -13.32 -8.41 12.26
CA PHE A 79 -12.30 -9.46 12.14
C PHE A 79 -10.95 -9.01 12.70
N ILE A 80 -10.42 -7.86 12.28
CA ILE A 80 -9.14 -7.38 12.79
C ILE A 80 -9.18 -7.03 14.28
N ASN A 81 -10.32 -6.55 14.79
CA ASN A 81 -10.45 -6.33 16.22
C ASN A 81 -10.38 -7.65 16.98
N GLY A 82 -11.09 -8.69 16.54
CA GLY A 82 -11.05 -10.01 17.16
C GLY A 82 -9.66 -10.66 17.10
N VAL A 83 -8.96 -10.57 15.96
CA VAL A 83 -7.57 -11.03 15.83
C VAL A 83 -6.63 -10.31 16.81
N ARG A 84 -6.82 -9.00 17.01
CA ARG A 84 -6.01 -8.22 17.96
C ARG A 84 -6.35 -8.53 19.42
N THR A 85 -7.63 -8.68 19.75
CA THR A 85 -8.09 -8.98 21.12
C THR A 85 -7.78 -10.42 21.52
N GLY A 86 -7.78 -11.35 20.56
CA GLY A 86 -7.38 -12.74 20.78
C GLY A 86 -5.87 -12.98 20.73
N ASP A 87 -5.05 -11.92 20.71
CA ASP A 87 -3.57 -11.97 20.67
C ASP A 87 -2.99 -12.92 19.61
N MET A 88 -3.74 -13.13 18.51
CA MET A 88 -3.27 -13.87 17.35
C MET A 88 -2.25 -12.96 16.65
N MET A 89 -0.96 -13.18 16.87
CA MET A 89 0.17 -12.39 16.32
C MET A 89 0.32 -12.54 14.79
N LEU A 90 -0.78 -12.44 14.04
CA LEU A 90 -0.86 -12.63 12.61
C LEU A 90 -0.80 -11.29 11.88
N SER A 91 0.13 -11.20 10.94
CA SER A 91 0.21 -10.04 10.05
C SER A 91 -0.85 -10.10 8.96
N ARG A 92 -1.30 -8.93 8.48
CA ARG A 92 -2.26 -8.83 7.36
C ARG A 92 -1.77 -9.49 6.08
N ARG A 93 -0.44 -9.50 5.86
CA ARG A 93 0.17 -10.19 4.72
C ARG A 93 -0.09 -11.69 4.78
N VAL A 94 0.12 -12.31 5.95
CA VAL A 94 -0.11 -13.74 6.15
C VAL A 94 -1.59 -14.05 6.03
N LEU A 95 -2.46 -13.24 6.65
CA LEU A 95 -3.90 -13.40 6.55
C LEU A 95 -4.40 -13.31 5.10
N THR A 96 -3.86 -12.40 4.28
CA THR A 96 -4.22 -12.34 2.85
C THR A 96 -3.77 -13.58 2.09
N THR A 97 -2.55 -14.08 2.35
CA THR A 97 -2.06 -15.28 1.69
C THR A 97 -2.92 -16.48 2.06
N LEU A 98 -3.28 -16.63 3.35
CA LEU A 98 -4.20 -17.68 3.81
C LEU A 98 -5.57 -17.59 3.15
N ALA A 99 -6.12 -16.38 3.01
CA ALA A 99 -7.40 -16.18 2.34
C ALA A 99 -7.37 -16.57 0.86
N GLU A 100 -6.23 -16.39 0.18
CA GLU A 100 -6.05 -16.73 -1.24
C GLU A 100 -5.76 -18.22 -1.46
N THR A 101 -4.92 -18.85 -0.62
CA THR A 101 -4.46 -20.23 -0.83
C THR A 101 -5.29 -21.27 -0.09
N GLU A 102 -5.75 -20.97 1.13
CA GLU A 102 -6.31 -21.95 2.07
C GLU A 102 -7.59 -21.40 2.75
N PRO A 103 -8.72 -21.39 2.03
CA PRO A 103 -9.96 -20.77 2.53
C PRO A 103 -10.52 -21.45 3.78
N ILE A 104 -10.30 -22.77 3.93
CA ILE A 104 -10.73 -23.54 5.11
C ILE A 104 -10.01 -23.07 6.37
N THR A 105 -8.69 -22.92 6.28
CA THR A 105 -7.85 -22.41 7.38
C THR A 105 -8.21 -20.97 7.71
N PHE A 106 -8.43 -20.13 6.70
CA PHE A 106 -8.87 -18.76 6.90
C PHE A 106 -10.22 -18.68 7.63
N LYS A 107 -11.17 -19.54 7.27
CA LYS A 107 -12.46 -19.66 7.96
C LYS A 107 -12.28 -20.03 9.44
N ALA A 108 -11.42 -20.99 9.76
CA ALA A 108 -11.13 -21.37 11.14
C ALA A 108 -10.59 -20.19 11.97
N VAL A 109 -9.67 -19.41 11.41
CA VAL A 109 -9.15 -18.18 12.05
C VAL A 109 -10.25 -17.13 12.24
N LEU A 110 -11.13 -16.99 11.25
CA LEU A 110 -12.26 -16.05 11.31
C LEU A 110 -13.25 -16.46 12.40
N ASP A 111 -13.55 -17.74 12.54
CA ASP A 111 -14.45 -18.27 13.57
C ASP A 111 -13.82 -18.17 14.97
N GLU A 112 -12.52 -18.37 15.12
CA GLU A 112 -11.79 -18.08 16.36
C GLU A 112 -11.87 -16.57 16.68
N SER A 113 -11.60 -15.71 15.70
CA SER A 113 -11.71 -14.25 15.86
C SER A 113 -13.11 -13.79 16.28
N LYS A 114 -14.18 -14.50 15.88
CA LYS A 114 -15.55 -14.19 16.31
C LYS A 114 -15.76 -14.38 17.82
N ARG A 115 -15.05 -15.30 18.47
CA ARG A 115 -15.18 -15.56 19.92
C ARG A 115 -14.74 -14.37 20.77
N TYR A 116 -13.67 -13.70 20.33
CA TYR A 116 -13.12 -12.50 20.99
C TYR A 116 -13.85 -11.21 20.60
N TRP A 117 -14.62 -11.25 19.52
CA TRP A 117 -15.49 -10.16 19.12
C TRP A 117 -16.72 -10.08 20.04
N LYS A 118 -16.56 -9.39 21.17
CA LYS A 118 -17.69 -8.95 21.99
C LYS A 118 -18.10 -7.54 21.53
N VAL A 119 -19.28 -7.41 20.93
CA VAL A 119 -19.94 -6.10 20.84
C VAL A 119 -20.41 -5.78 22.26
N GLU A 120 -19.84 -4.76 22.89
CA GLU A 120 -20.53 -4.12 24.02
C GLU A 120 -21.86 -3.56 23.47
N PRO A 121 -23.02 -3.95 24.03
CA PRO A 121 -24.33 -3.49 23.53
C PRO A 121 -24.52 -1.97 23.49
N SER A 122 -23.64 -1.20 24.15
CA SER A 122 -23.83 0.20 24.53
C SER A 122 -23.29 1.25 23.54
N ARG A 123 -22.96 0.89 22.29
CA ARG A 123 -22.59 1.89 21.25
C ARG A 123 -23.49 1.87 20.01
N ILE A 124 -24.74 1.47 20.17
CA ILE A 124 -25.80 1.97 19.30
C ILE A 124 -25.94 3.46 19.67
N ARG A 125 -25.40 4.39 18.86
CA ARG A 125 -26.01 5.72 18.83
C ARG A 125 -27.41 5.44 18.32
N ASP A 126 -28.42 5.58 19.17
CA ASP A 126 -29.81 5.57 18.71
C ASP A 126 -29.91 6.52 17.52
N VAL A 127 -30.13 5.96 16.33
CA VAL A 127 -30.42 6.75 15.12
C VAL A 127 -31.91 7.11 15.06
N ARG A 128 -32.64 6.92 16.16
CA ARG A 128 -34.06 7.28 16.36
C ARG A 128 -34.20 8.45 17.33
N GLY A 129 -33.51 9.54 17.02
CA GLY A 129 -33.49 10.74 17.85
C GLY A 129 -33.19 12.02 17.07
N VAL A 130 -33.60 12.09 15.80
CA VAL A 130 -34.10 13.24 15.03
C VAL A 130 -34.93 12.66 13.89
#